data_AF-A0A1V5Z7G6-F1
#
_entry.id   AF-A0A1V5Z7G6-F1
#
_cell.length_a   1.000
_cell.length_b   1.000
_cell.length_c   1.000
_cell.angle_alpha   90.00
_cell.angle_beta   90.00
_cell.angle_gamma   90.00
#
_symmetry.space_group_name_H-M   'P 1'
#
loop_
_entity.id
_entity.type
_entity.pdbx_description
1 polymer ?
#
loop_
_entity_poly.entity_id
_entity_poly.type
_entity_poly.pdbx_seq_one_letter_code
_entity_poly.pdbx_strand_id
1 'polypeptide(L)'
;MWLVEHDATRRYGVVKPEEGADLTQPFRITDIVEKPTPDQAPSRYAVAARYVFGGQIFDALDATLPGHGGEIQLTDAIRRLVREGKPVYCVPLRPNETRYDIGNPESYFRAFVDFAFDDPQCGEKLRRHARALLERYERGEGFSLGGD
;
A
#
# COMPACT_ATOMS: atom_id res chain seq x y z
N MET A 1 3.97 -1.71 -7.67
CA MET A 1 3.73 -0.29 -7.35
C MET A 1 2.29 0.06 -7.65
N TRP A 2 1.72 1.00 -6.91
CA TRP A 2 0.40 1.53 -7.26
C TRP A 2 0.33 3.03 -6.96
N LEU A 3 -0.61 3.71 -7.61
CA LEU A 3 -0.83 5.14 -7.42
C LEU A 3 -1.65 5.36 -6.14
N VAL A 4 -1.18 6.25 -5.27
CA VAL A 4 -1.90 6.65 -4.05
C VAL A 4 -2.37 8.10 -4.13
N GLU A 5 -3.37 8.45 -3.34
CA GLU A 5 -3.71 9.86 -3.12
C GLU A 5 -2.53 10.63 -2.50
N HIS A 6 -2.45 11.94 -2.77
CA HIS A 6 -1.32 12.78 -2.35
C HIS A 6 -1.04 12.65 -0.84
N ASP A 7 -2.09 12.76 -0.03
CA ASP A 7 -1.99 12.69 1.43
C ASP A 7 -1.62 11.30 1.96
N ALA A 8 -1.81 10.26 1.16
CA ALA A 8 -1.55 8.89 1.54
C ALA A 8 -0.07 8.50 1.43
N THR A 9 0.76 9.31 0.76
CA THR A 9 2.21 9.11 0.57
C THR A 9 2.95 8.87 1.90
N ARG A 10 2.56 9.59 2.96
CA ARG A 10 3.10 9.46 4.33
C ARG A 10 3.00 8.06 4.95
N ARG A 11 2.24 7.16 4.34
CA ARG A 11 2.01 5.79 4.84
C ARG A 11 2.94 4.75 4.22
N TYR A 12 3.68 5.09 3.17
CA TYR A 12 4.36 4.11 2.33
C TYR A 12 5.77 4.54 1.94
N GLY A 13 6.59 3.58 1.51
CA GLY A 13 7.76 3.86 0.68
C GLY A 13 7.32 4.38 -0.69
N VAL A 14 7.82 5.55 -1.09
CA VAL A 14 7.47 6.23 -2.34
C VAL A 14 8.70 6.33 -3.24
N VAL A 15 8.57 5.87 -4.48
CA VAL A 15 9.69 5.85 -5.43
C VAL A 15 9.77 7.11 -6.28
N LYS A 16 10.97 7.41 -6.77
CA LYS A 16 11.22 8.36 -7.85
C LYS A 16 11.50 7.59 -9.13
N PRO A 17 10.58 7.53 -10.10
CA PRO A 17 10.86 6.93 -11.39
C PRO A 17 12.02 7.64 -12.13
N GLU A 18 12.68 6.92 -13.03
CA GLU A 18 13.60 7.54 -13.98
C GLU A 18 12.85 8.50 -14.92
N GLU A 19 13.51 9.57 -15.34
CA GLU A 19 12.89 10.59 -16.20
C GLU A 19 12.48 9.98 -17.55
N GLY A 20 11.26 10.29 -18.02
CA GLY A 20 10.72 9.76 -19.27
C GLY A 20 10.28 8.29 -19.23
N ALA A 21 10.32 7.62 -18.07
CA ALA A 21 9.87 6.24 -17.95
C ALA A 21 8.36 6.09 -18.23
N ASP A 22 7.99 5.04 -18.98
CA ASP A 22 6.60 4.59 -19.09
C ASP A 22 6.19 3.85 -17.82
N LEU A 23 5.35 4.50 -17.02
CA LEU A 23 4.93 4.00 -15.70
C LEU A 23 3.81 2.96 -15.77
N THR A 24 3.38 2.59 -16.98
CA THR A 24 2.46 1.47 -17.22
C THR A 24 3.19 0.13 -17.42
N GLN A 25 4.51 0.18 -17.61
CA GLN A 25 5.40 -0.98 -17.77
C GLN A 25 6.39 -1.08 -16.60
N PRO A 26 7.15 -2.17 -16.45
CA PRO A 26 8.26 -2.20 -15.51
C PRO A 26 9.27 -1.08 -15.81
N PHE A 27 9.58 -0.24 -14.81
CA PHE A 27 10.44 0.93 -14.97
C PHE A 27 11.56 0.97 -13.94
N ARG A 28 12.67 1.62 -14.28
CA ARG A 28 13.79 1.87 -13.35
C ARG A 28 13.46 3.05 -12.44
N ILE A 29 13.98 3.00 -11.21
CA ILE A 29 13.89 4.12 -10.25
C ILE A 29 15.26 4.74 -9.98
N THR A 30 15.24 6.02 -9.61
CA THR A 30 16.42 6.83 -9.25
C THR A 30 16.47 7.17 -7.77
N ASP A 31 15.37 7.02 -7.04
CA ASP A 31 15.32 7.17 -5.58
C ASP A 31 14.12 6.43 -4.98
N ILE A 32 14.14 6.21 -3.67
CA ILE A 32 13.00 5.74 -2.89
C ILE A 32 13.08 6.37 -1.49
N VAL A 33 11.95 6.82 -0.95
CA VAL A 33 11.87 7.51 0.35
C VAL A 33 10.81 6.84 1.22
N GLU A 34 11.16 6.52 2.46
CA GLU A 34 10.24 5.93 3.44
C GLU A 34 9.31 7.00 4.02
N LYS A 35 8.00 6.80 3.89
CA LYS A 35 6.94 7.61 4.52
C LYS A 35 7.19 9.12 4.41
N PRO A 36 7.46 9.66 3.20
CA PRO A 36 7.69 11.09 3.04
C PRO A 36 6.42 11.87 3.41
N THR A 37 6.58 13.11 3.87
CA THR A 37 5.44 14.03 3.88
C THR A 37 4.95 14.24 2.44
N PRO A 38 3.67 14.61 2.23
CA PRO A 38 3.15 14.80 0.88
C PRO A 38 3.98 15.76 0.04
N ASP A 39 4.44 16.87 0.64
CA ASP A 39 5.27 17.88 -0.04
C ASP A 39 6.70 17.40 -0.36
N GLN A 40 7.19 16.37 0.34
CA GLN A 40 8.51 15.78 0.14
C GLN A 40 8.46 14.49 -0.70
N ALA A 41 7.27 14.03 -1.05
CA ALA A 41 7.10 12.78 -1.79
C ALA A 41 7.64 12.96 -3.22
N PRO A 42 8.58 12.11 -3.68
CA PRO A 42 9.18 12.27 -5.00
C PRO A 42 8.22 11.90 -6.15
N SER A 43 7.12 11.23 -5.83
CA SER A 43 6.02 10.92 -6.74
C SER A 43 4.78 10.48 -5.93
N ARG A 44 3.78 9.89 -6.59
CA ARG A 44 2.64 9.22 -5.96
C ARG A 44 2.68 7.69 -6.07
N TYR A 45 3.79 7.11 -6.50
CA TYR A 45 3.93 5.67 -6.67
C TYR A 45 4.44 5.01 -5.39
N ALA A 46 3.54 4.28 -4.71
CA ALA A 46 3.81 3.60 -3.45
C ALA A 46 4.19 2.11 -3.63
N VAL A 47 5.08 1.63 -2.76
CA VAL A 47 5.60 0.25 -2.79
C VAL A 47 4.63 -0.73 -2.15
N ALA A 48 4.17 -1.72 -2.92
CA ALA A 48 3.12 -2.68 -2.52
C ALA A 48 3.60 -3.74 -1.51
N ALA A 49 4.75 -3.55 -0.88
CA ALA A 49 5.41 -4.51 0.01
C ALA A 49 5.64 -5.90 -0.64
N ARG A 50 5.98 -5.93 -1.93
CA ARG A 50 6.37 -7.13 -2.67
C ARG A 50 7.73 -6.89 -3.29
N TYR A 51 8.69 -7.74 -2.96
CA TYR A 51 10.08 -7.53 -3.32
C TYR A 51 10.70 -8.83 -3.84
N VAL A 52 11.61 -8.67 -4.80
CA VAL A 52 12.51 -9.73 -5.26
C VAL A 52 13.91 -9.12 -5.23
N PHE A 53 14.79 -9.70 -4.42
CA PHE A 53 16.14 -9.17 -4.21
C PHE A 53 17.20 -10.20 -4.57
N GLY A 54 18.33 -9.69 -5.09
CA GLY A 54 19.60 -10.41 -5.04
C GLY A 54 20.23 -10.30 -3.65
N GLY A 55 21.19 -11.17 -3.35
CA GLY A 55 21.82 -11.27 -2.01
C GLY A 55 22.45 -9.99 -1.47
N GLN A 56 22.86 -9.06 -2.34
CA GLN A 56 23.41 -7.74 -1.98
C GLN A 56 22.48 -6.89 -1.08
N ILE A 57 21.17 -7.23 -0.99
CA ILE A 57 20.27 -6.56 -0.05
C ILE A 57 20.66 -6.79 1.42
N PHE A 58 21.25 -7.93 1.75
CA PHE A 58 21.65 -8.24 3.12
C PHE A 58 22.81 -7.35 3.58
N ASP A 59 23.81 -7.14 2.71
CA ASP A 59 24.92 -6.21 2.98
C ASP A 59 24.41 -4.76 3.11
N ALA A 60 23.45 -4.38 2.27
CA ALA A 60 22.82 -3.05 2.36
C ALA A 60 22.06 -2.87 3.69
N LEU A 61 21.32 -3.89 4.13
CA LEU A 61 20.60 -3.88 5.40
C LEU A 61 21.54 -3.80 6.60
N ASP A 62 22.59 -4.62 6.63
CA ASP A 62 23.56 -4.66 7.74
C ASP A 62 24.22 -3.29 7.96
N ALA A 63 24.48 -2.57 6.87
CA ALA A 63 25.08 -1.26 6.93
C ALA A 63 24.05 -0.10 6.93
N THR A 64 22.75 -0.38 7.04
CA THR A 64 21.67 0.63 7.16
C THR A 64 21.49 1.03 8.62
N LEU A 65 21.57 2.33 8.89
CA LEU A 65 21.32 2.90 10.21
C LEU A 65 19.81 3.05 10.46
N PRO A 66 19.37 3.09 11.74
CA PRO A 66 17.98 3.41 12.07
C PRO A 66 17.52 4.72 11.43
N GLY A 67 16.35 4.67 10.77
CA GLY A 67 15.73 5.77 10.05
C GLY A 67 14.41 6.18 10.68
N HIS A 68 13.35 6.19 9.88
CA HIS A 68 12.01 6.56 10.34
C HIS A 68 11.58 5.70 11.54
N GLY A 69 11.10 6.35 12.60
CA GLY A 69 10.66 5.68 13.83
C GLY A 69 11.77 5.03 14.66
N GLY A 70 13.06 5.24 14.32
CA GLY A 70 14.17 4.57 14.98
C GLY A 70 14.35 3.10 14.58
N GLU A 71 13.74 2.69 13.47
CA GLU A 71 13.83 1.33 12.94
C GLU A 71 14.81 1.25 11.75
N ILE A 72 15.39 0.08 11.52
CA ILE A 72 16.14 -0.21 10.29
C ILE A 72 15.13 -0.43 9.16
N GLN A 73 15.01 0.55 8.25
CA GLN A 73 14.02 0.51 7.18
C GLN A 73 14.57 -0.20 5.94
N LEU A 74 13.81 -1.18 5.43
CA LEU A 74 14.13 -1.82 4.14
C LEU A 74 14.22 -0.80 3.00
N THR A 75 13.38 0.23 3.03
CA THR A 75 13.39 1.32 2.05
C THR A 75 14.74 2.05 2.01
N ASP A 76 15.37 2.28 3.15
CA ASP A 76 16.68 2.94 3.22
C ASP A 76 17.81 2.05 2.68
N ALA A 77 17.72 0.73 2.91
CA ALA A 77 18.63 -0.24 2.30
C ALA A 77 18.48 -0.31 0.77
N ILE A 78 17.24 -0.30 0.25
CA ILE A 78 16.98 -0.22 -1.21
C ILE A 78 17.55 1.09 -1.76
N ARG A 79 17.31 2.21 -1.07
CA ARG A 79 17.83 3.53 -1.46
C ARG A 79 19.34 3.54 -1.56
N ARG A 80 20.03 2.87 -0.62
CA ARG A 80 21.47 2.70 -0.66
C ARG A 80 21.92 1.95 -1.92
N LEU A 81 21.30 0.82 -2.25
CA LEU A 81 21.61 0.08 -3.47
C LEU A 81 21.43 0.94 -4.73
N VAL A 82 20.37 1.75 -4.80
CA VAL A 82 20.15 2.69 -5.90
C VAL A 82 21.30 3.71 -6.00
N ARG A 83 21.74 4.27 -4.87
CA ARG A 83 22.86 5.24 -4.81
C ARG A 83 24.21 4.62 -5.16
N GLU A 84 24.40 3.34 -4.89
CA GLU A 84 25.57 2.56 -5.33
C GLU A 84 25.52 2.18 -6.82
N GLY A 85 24.51 2.68 -7.56
CA GLY A 85 24.34 2.47 -8.99
C GLY A 85 23.69 1.14 -9.37
N LYS A 86 23.26 0.33 -8.38
CA LYS A 86 22.56 -0.93 -8.65
C LYS A 86 21.19 -0.63 -9.28
N PRO A 87 20.83 -1.33 -10.36
CA PRO A 87 19.52 -1.12 -10.98
C PRO A 87 18.42 -1.65 -10.05
N VAL A 88 17.42 -0.81 -9.79
CA VAL A 88 16.19 -1.21 -9.10
C VAL A 88 15.02 -0.92 -10.03
N TYR A 89 14.19 -1.94 -10.24
CA TYR A 89 13.02 -1.86 -11.09
C TYR A 89 11.74 -1.95 -10.26
N CYS A 90 10.72 -1.24 -10.72
CA CYS A 90 9.39 -1.24 -10.17
C CYS A 90 8.43 -1.84 -11.19
N VAL A 91 7.60 -2.79 -10.74
CA VAL A 91 6.52 -3.35 -11.55
C VAL A 91 5.21 -2.70 -11.10
N PRO A 92 4.53 -1.91 -11.96
CA PRO A 92 3.22 -1.35 -11.63
C PRO A 92 2.16 -2.45 -11.59
N LEU A 93 1.16 -2.27 -10.73
CA LEU A 93 -0.06 -3.09 -10.80
C LEU A 93 -0.79 -2.79 -12.12
N ARG A 94 -1.39 -3.82 -12.69
CA ARG A 94 -2.21 -3.67 -13.89
C ARG A 94 -3.49 -2.90 -13.58
N PRO A 95 -4.14 -2.27 -14.58
CA PRO A 95 -5.38 -1.52 -14.36
C PRO A 95 -6.52 -2.33 -13.72
N ASN A 96 -6.53 -3.65 -13.91
CA ASN A 96 -7.53 -4.56 -13.32
C ASN A 96 -7.09 -5.21 -12.00
N GLU A 97 -5.92 -4.83 -11.47
CA GLU A 97 -5.41 -5.32 -10.18
C GLU A 97 -5.66 -4.27 -9.10
N THR A 98 -6.34 -4.68 -8.02
CA THR A 98 -6.59 -3.81 -6.87
C THR A 98 -5.69 -4.22 -5.71
N ARG A 99 -5.01 -3.25 -5.10
CA ARG A 99 -4.29 -3.47 -3.84
C ARG A 99 -5.23 -3.15 -2.67
N TYR A 100 -5.45 -4.16 -1.83
CA TYR A 100 -6.04 -3.96 -0.52
C TYR A 100 -4.94 -3.71 0.51
N ASP A 101 -4.97 -2.54 1.13
CA ASP A 101 -4.28 -2.33 2.39
C ASP A 101 -5.16 -2.88 3.51
N ILE A 102 -4.63 -3.76 4.36
CA ILE A 102 -5.36 -4.33 5.50
C ILE A 102 -4.70 -3.97 6.82
N GLY A 103 -3.76 -3.00 6.82
CA GLY A 103 -3.01 -2.60 8.00
C GLY A 103 -3.76 -1.68 8.97
N ASN A 104 -4.97 -1.23 8.63
CA ASN A 104 -5.82 -0.45 9.53
C ASN A 104 -7.30 -0.90 9.45
N PRO A 105 -8.09 -0.69 10.53
CA PRO A 105 -9.46 -1.20 10.62
C PRO A 105 -10.38 -0.78 9.47
N GLU A 106 -10.37 0.49 9.08
CA GLU A 106 -11.24 1.00 8.02
C GLU A 106 -10.97 0.30 6.68
N SER A 107 -9.69 0.26 6.28
CA SER A 107 -9.28 -0.39 5.03
C SER A 107 -9.52 -1.90 5.05
N TYR A 108 -9.34 -2.54 6.22
CA TYR A 108 -9.64 -3.94 6.42
C TYR A 108 -11.14 -4.22 6.30
N PHE A 109 -12.01 -3.42 6.91
CA PHE A 109 -13.46 -3.61 6.80
C PHE A 109 -13.94 -3.47 5.36
N ARG A 110 -13.41 -2.48 4.63
CA ARG A 110 -13.72 -2.34 3.20
C ARG A 110 -13.28 -3.57 2.41
N ALA A 111 -12.04 -4.02 2.61
CA ALA A 111 -11.54 -5.24 1.96
C ALA A 111 -12.45 -6.44 2.28
N PHE A 112 -12.76 -6.64 3.56
CA PHE A 112 -13.61 -7.73 4.00
C PHE A 112 -14.98 -7.69 3.32
N VAL A 113 -15.63 -6.53 3.25
CA VAL A 113 -16.94 -6.37 2.59
C VAL A 113 -16.83 -6.73 1.11
N ASP A 114 -15.84 -6.23 0.38
CA ASP A 114 -15.65 -6.53 -1.05
C ASP A 114 -15.54 -8.04 -1.28
N PHE A 115 -14.65 -8.73 -0.55
CA PHE A 115 -14.45 -10.17 -0.69
C PHE A 115 -15.66 -10.99 -0.21
N ALA A 116 -16.26 -10.62 0.91
CA ALA A 116 -17.40 -11.36 1.46
C ALA A 116 -18.66 -11.18 0.60
N PHE A 117 -18.81 -10.04 -0.07
CA PHE A 117 -19.89 -9.81 -1.02
C PHE A 117 -19.71 -10.64 -2.27
N ASP A 118 -18.49 -10.85 -2.76
CA ASP A 118 -18.22 -11.67 -3.95
C ASP A 118 -18.12 -13.19 -3.67
N ASP A 119 -18.17 -13.60 -2.40
CA ASP A 119 -18.09 -15.01 -2.02
C ASP A 119 -19.24 -15.84 -2.63
N PRO A 120 -18.95 -16.97 -3.31
CA PRO A 120 -19.98 -17.76 -4.01
C PRO A 120 -20.94 -18.51 -3.07
N GLN A 121 -20.58 -18.72 -1.80
CA GLN A 121 -21.40 -19.47 -0.84
C GLN A 121 -22.23 -18.53 0.05
N CYS A 122 -21.62 -17.44 0.48
CA CYS A 122 -22.14 -16.53 1.50
C CYS A 122 -22.59 -15.18 0.92
N GLY A 123 -22.06 -14.76 -0.24
CA GLY A 123 -22.21 -13.41 -0.76
C GLY A 123 -23.66 -13.01 -0.99
N GLU A 124 -24.50 -13.89 -1.53
CA GLU A 124 -25.93 -13.56 -1.73
C GLU A 124 -26.65 -13.29 -0.41
N LYS A 125 -26.46 -14.17 0.59
CA LYS A 125 -27.09 -14.02 1.91
C LYS A 125 -26.57 -12.77 2.61
N LEU A 126 -25.27 -12.49 2.50
CA LEU A 126 -24.65 -11.33 3.11
C LEU A 126 -25.12 -10.02 2.48
N ARG A 127 -25.18 -9.92 1.14
CA ARG A 127 -25.71 -8.73 0.44
C ARG A 127 -27.16 -8.45 0.83
N ARG A 128 -27.98 -9.50 0.97
CA ARG A 128 -29.37 -9.37 1.44
C ARG A 128 -29.44 -8.86 2.88
N HIS A 129 -28.62 -9.42 3.76
CA HIS A 129 -28.53 -8.96 5.15
C HIS A 129 -28.06 -7.50 5.26
N ALA A 130 -27.01 -7.14 4.52
CA ALA A 130 -26.48 -5.79 4.48
C ALA A 130 -27.50 -4.76 4.00
N ARG A 131 -28.32 -5.09 2.99
CA ARG A 131 -29.42 -4.22 2.53
C ARG A 131 -30.43 -3.94 3.65
N ALA A 132 -30.91 -5.00 4.32
CA ALA A 132 -31.84 -4.85 5.44
C ALA A 132 -31.23 -4.05 6.60
N LEU A 133 -29.93 -4.21 6.85
CA LEU A 133 -29.21 -3.44 7.86
C LEU A 133 -29.14 -1.95 7.51
N LEU A 134 -28.83 -1.61 6.26
CA LEU A 134 -28.78 -0.22 5.81
C LEU A 134 -30.14 0.48 5.95
N GLU A 135 -31.23 -0.16 5.50
CA GLU A 135 -32.59 0.36 5.67
C GLU A 135 -32.94 0.61 7.15
N ARG A 136 -32.49 -0.26 8.05
CA ARG A 136 -32.67 -0.10 9.49
C ARG A 136 -31.89 1.10 10.04
N TYR A 137 -30.65 1.31 9.60
CA TYR A 137 -29.86 2.48 10.00
C TYR A 137 -30.45 3.79 9.45
N GLU A 138 -30.99 3.79 8.23
CA GLU A 138 -31.67 4.96 7.65
C GLU A 138 -32.93 5.37 8.44
N ARG A 139 -33.60 4.40 9.09
CA ARG A 139 -34.70 4.66 10.04
C ARG A 139 -34.24 5.12 11.43
N GLY A 140 -32.93 5.22 11.68
CA GLY A 140 -32.38 5.57 12.99
C GLY A 140 -32.37 4.42 14.00
N GLU A 141 -32.68 3.20 13.59
CA GLU A 141 -32.77 2.01 14.44
C GLU A 141 -31.39 1.32 14.57
N GLY A 142 -30.30 2.08 14.72
CA GLY A 142 -28.93 1.57 14.70
C GLY A 142 -28.70 0.43 15.70
N PHE A 143 -27.66 -0.38 15.46
CA PHE A 143 -27.26 -1.41 16.42
C PHE A 143 -26.65 -0.73 17.65
N SER A 144 -27.37 -0.76 18.78
CA SER A 144 -26.82 -0.38 20.07
C SER A 144 -26.07 -1.59 20.62
N LEU A 145 -24.74 -1.50 20.65
CA LEU A 145 -23.97 -2.28 21.61
C LEU A 145 -24.41 -1.71 22.97
N GLY A 146 -25.22 -2.48 23.71
CA GLY A 146 -25.60 -2.09 25.06
C GLY A 146 -24.35 -1.66 25.82
N GLY A 147 -24.36 -0.43 26.33
CA GLY A 147 -23.25 0.06 27.14
C GLY A 147 -23.26 -0.67 28.47
N ASP A 148 -22.13 -1.32 28.78
CA ASP A 148 -21.66 -1.50 30.15
C ASP A 148 -20.65 -0.39 30.46
#